data_AF-A0A6G6PJC2-F1
#
_entry.id   AF-A0A6G6PJC2-F1
#
_cell.length_a   1.000
_cell.length_b   1.000
_cell.length_c   1.000
_cell.angle_alpha   90.00
_cell.angle_beta   90.00
_cell.angle_gamma   90.00
#
_symmetry.space_group_name_H-M   'P 1'
#
loop_
_entity.id
_entity.type
_entity.pdbx_description
1 polymer ?
#
loop_
_entity_poly.entity_id
_entity_poly.type
_entity_poly.pdbx_seq_one_letter_code
_entity_poly.pdbx_strand_id
1 'polypeptide(L)'
;MNKEQFNELERDYSNAESNRKWGMYIFIGAILVMIANISWGWSDSPVFVGIIIGGSLVFSAINYEKSKVLKRKLDQICTSRYGKTYKDSLIEIIHDKWI
;
A
#
# COMPACT_ATOMS: atom_id res chain seq x y z
N MET A 1 -0.25 -20.65 -14.12
CA MET A 1 -0.49 -20.14 -12.75
C MET A 1 -1.94 -20.44 -12.40
N ASN A 2 -2.19 -21.03 -11.23
CA ASN A 2 -3.55 -21.44 -10.84
C ASN A 2 -4.38 -20.24 -10.37
N LYS A 3 -5.73 -20.35 -10.43
CA LYS A 3 -6.68 -19.28 -10.07
C LYS A 3 -6.48 -18.79 -8.62
N GLU A 4 -6.13 -19.71 -7.71
CA GLU A 4 -5.82 -19.39 -6.30
C GLU A 4 -4.56 -18.54 -6.15
N GLN A 5 -3.47 -18.89 -6.84
CA GLN A 5 -2.21 -18.13 -6.81
C GLN A 5 -2.38 -16.72 -7.38
N PHE A 6 -3.24 -16.56 -8.39
CA PHE A 6 -3.57 -15.23 -8.91
C PHE A 6 -4.35 -14.39 -7.89
N ASN A 7 -5.35 -14.99 -7.22
CA ASN A 7 -6.13 -14.32 -6.20
C ASN A 7 -5.29 -13.92 -4.98
N GLU A 8 -4.35 -14.76 -4.56
CA GLU A 8 -3.41 -14.43 -3.48
C GLU A 8 -2.53 -13.24 -3.87
N LEU A 9 -1.98 -13.25 -5.10
CA LEU A 9 -1.14 -12.15 -5.60
C LEU A 9 -1.90 -10.82 -5.68
N GLU A 10 -3.16 -10.86 -6.12
CA GLU A 10 -4.07 -9.71 -6.15
C GLU A 10 -4.38 -9.19 -4.74
N ARG A 11 -4.64 -10.11 -3.79
CA ARG A 11 -4.88 -9.76 -2.39
C ARG A 11 -3.64 -9.13 -1.76
N ASP A 12 -2.45 -9.66 -2.02
CA ASP A 12 -1.18 -9.14 -1.50
C ASP A 12 -0.86 -7.76 -2.08
N TYR A 13 -1.15 -7.55 -3.37
CA TYR A 13 -1.06 -6.22 -3.99
C TYR A 13 -2.00 -5.21 -3.29
N SER A 14 -3.27 -5.58 -3.10
CA SER A 14 -4.27 -4.74 -2.44
C SER A 14 -3.90 -4.43 -0.98
N ASN A 15 -3.39 -5.42 -0.25
CA ASN A 15 -2.89 -5.25 1.11
C ASN A 15 -1.67 -4.33 1.15
N ALA A 16 -0.71 -4.49 0.23
CA ALA A 16 0.46 -3.62 0.17
C ALA A 16 0.08 -2.16 -0.13
N GLU A 17 -0.88 -1.94 -1.04
CA GLU A 17 -1.37 -0.59 -1.36
C GLU A 17 -2.16 0.02 -0.20
N SER A 18 -2.97 -0.78 0.51
CA SER A 18 -3.68 -0.35 1.72
C SER A 18 -2.72 -0.01 2.86
N ASN A 19 -1.71 -0.86 3.10
CA ASN A 19 -0.68 -0.63 4.11
C ASN A 19 0.14 0.63 3.83
N ARG A 20 0.43 0.92 2.55
CA ARG A 20 1.06 2.19 2.14
C ARG A 20 0.20 3.40 2.53
N LYS A 21 -1.12 3.33 2.27
CA LYS A 21 -2.06 4.41 2.64
C LYS A 21 -2.12 4.60 4.16
N TRP A 22 -2.20 3.50 4.92
CA TRP A 22 -2.14 3.52 6.38
C TRP A 22 -0.84 4.14 6.92
N GLY A 23 0.30 3.82 6.32
CA GLY A 23 1.58 4.48 6.64
C GLY A 23 1.52 5.99 6.48
N MET A 24 0.91 6.49 5.39
CA MET A 24 0.70 7.93 5.19
C MET A 24 -0.31 8.55 6.18
N TYR A 25 -1.39 7.85 6.53
CA TYR A 25 -2.34 8.36 7.53
C TYR A 25 -1.69 8.50 8.91
N ILE A 26 -0.86 7.53 9.31
CA ILE A 26 -0.09 7.60 10.56
C ILE A 26 0.90 8.77 10.52
N PHE A 27 1.58 8.97 9.39
CA PHE A 27 2.50 10.09 9.21
C PHE A 27 1.80 11.45 9.36
N ILE A 28 0.66 11.65 8.67
CA ILE A 28 -0.12 12.90 8.77
C ILE A 28 -0.66 13.08 10.19
N GLY A 29 -1.17 12.02 10.82
CA GLY A 29 -1.65 12.05 12.19
C GLY A 29 -0.55 12.46 13.18
N ALA A 30 0.67 11.93 13.02
CA ALA A 30 1.81 12.28 13.86
C ALA A 30 2.22 13.76 13.72
N ILE A 31 2.14 14.32 12.51
CA ILE A 31 2.39 15.76 12.27
C ILE A 31 1.31 16.61 12.96
N LEU A 32 0.04 16.22 12.87
CA LEU A 32 -1.06 16.94 13.53
C LEU A 32 -0.90 16.93 15.06
N VAL A 33 -0.53 15.79 15.65
CA VAL A 33 -0.21 15.67 17.08
C VAL A 33 0.98 16.56 17.45
N MET A 34 2.01 16.62 16.62
CA MET A 34 3.15 17.50 16.85
C MET A 34 2.74 18.99 16.90
N ILE A 35 1.90 19.43 15.97
CA ILE A 35 1.39 20.82 15.92
C ILE A 35 0.49 21.10 17.13
N ALA A 36 -0.37 20.15 17.50
CA ALA A 36 -1.23 20.26 18.67
C ALA A 36 -0.42 20.38 19.97
N ASN A 37 0.64 19.56 20.12
CA ASN A 37 1.53 19.61 21.29
C ASN A 37 2.23 20.96 21.44
N ILE A 38 2.70 21.56 20.34
CA ILE A 38 3.31 22.91 20.34
C ILE A 38 2.26 23.97 20.73
N SER A 39 1.03 23.84 20.25
CA SER A 39 -0.04 24.83 20.45
C SER A 39 -0.65 24.80 21.86
N TRP A 40 -0.76 23.61 22.46
CA TRP A 40 -1.36 23.42 23.80
C TRP A 40 -0.34 23.20 24.92
N GLY A 41 0.96 23.20 24.63
CA GLY A 41 2.03 23.09 25.64
C GLY A 41 2.14 21.71 26.30
N TRP A 42 1.73 20.66 25.61
CA TRP A 42 1.80 19.28 26.11
C TRP A 42 3.24 18.76 26.06
N SER A 43 3.69 18.12 27.13
CA SER A 43 5.09 17.67 27.31
C SER A 43 5.39 16.33 26.66
N ASP A 44 4.82 16.04 25.49
CA ASP A 44 5.17 14.80 24.80
C ASP A 44 6.64 14.83 24.38
N SER A 45 7.33 13.71 24.56
CA SER A 45 8.73 13.60 24.20
C SER A 45 8.90 13.78 22.69
N PRO A 46 9.60 14.82 22.21
CA PRO A 46 9.79 15.07 20.78
C PRO A 46 10.53 13.91 20.08
N VAL A 47 11.30 13.13 20.84
CA VAL A 47 11.96 11.90 20.37
C VAL A 47 10.93 10.84 19.97
N PHE A 48 9.87 10.66 20.76
CA PHE A 48 8.84 9.66 20.49
C PHE A 48 8.05 9.99 19.22
N VAL A 49 7.67 11.27 19.06
CA VAL A 49 7.01 11.76 17.84
C VAL A 49 7.93 11.60 16.62
N GLY A 50 9.23 11.89 16.76
CA GLY A 50 10.23 11.67 15.72
C GLY A 50 10.34 10.21 15.28
N ILE A 51 10.28 9.25 16.23
CA ILE A 51 10.29 7.82 15.92
C ILE A 51 9.03 7.41 15.14
N ILE A 52 7.85 7.92 15.50
CA ILE A 52 6.60 7.62 14.78
C ILE A 52 6.64 8.19 13.36
N ILE A 53 7.08 9.43 13.19
CA ILE A 53 7.21 10.07 11.87
C ILE A 53 8.22 9.32 11.00
N GLY A 54 9.41 9.02 11.53
CA GLY A 54 10.43 8.26 10.82
C GLY A 54 9.97 6.84 10.47
N GLY A 55 9.40 6.12 11.44
CA GLY A 55 8.92 4.75 11.27
C GLY A 55 7.78 4.64 10.26
N SER A 56 6.81 5.57 10.29
CA SER A 56 5.70 5.61 9.33
C SER A 56 6.18 5.89 7.90
N LEU A 57 7.19 6.75 7.73
CA LEU A 57 7.77 7.06 6.42
C LEU A 57 8.52 5.85 5.84
N VAL A 58 9.36 5.18 6.64
CA VAL A 58 10.05 3.94 6.23
C VAL A 58 9.05 2.83 5.91
N PHE A 59 8.03 2.65 6.76
CA PHE A 59 6.97 1.67 6.51
C PHE A 59 6.22 1.96 5.20
N SER A 60 5.89 3.23 4.94
CA SER A 60 5.26 3.64 3.69
C SER A 60 6.16 3.36 2.46
N ALA A 61 7.45 3.67 2.56
CA ALA A 61 8.43 3.41 1.49
C ALA A 61 8.57 1.92 1.16
N ILE A 62 8.69 1.06 2.19
CA ILE A 62 8.77 -0.40 2.00
C ILE A 62 7.50 -0.93 1.33
N ASN A 63 6.32 -0.49 1.79
CA ASN A 63 5.07 -0.93 1.18
C ASN A 63 4.89 -0.38 -0.24
N TYR A 64 5.42 0.80 -0.55
CA TYR A 64 5.46 1.32 -1.92
C TYR A 64 6.29 0.42 -2.84
N GLU A 65 7.50 0.03 -2.44
CA GLU A 65 8.31 -0.89 -3.23
C GLU A 65 7.64 -2.26 -3.40
N LYS A 66 7.10 -2.82 -2.31
CA LYS A 66 6.34 -4.08 -2.36
C LYS A 66 5.17 -3.99 -3.35
N SER A 67 4.36 -2.93 -3.26
CA SER A 67 3.22 -2.71 -4.17
C SER A 67 3.67 -2.61 -5.63
N LYS A 68 4.80 -1.97 -5.92
CA LYS A 68 5.34 -1.82 -7.26
C LYS A 68 5.83 -3.15 -7.84
N VAL A 69 6.49 -3.98 -7.02
CA VAL A 69 6.94 -5.33 -7.42
C VAL A 69 5.73 -6.24 -7.69
N LEU A 70 4.75 -6.24 -6.78
CA LEU A 70 3.51 -7.00 -6.94
C LEU A 70 2.76 -6.57 -8.20
N LYS A 71 2.60 -5.26 -8.43
CA LYS A 71 1.97 -4.73 -9.64
C LYS A 71 2.67 -5.19 -10.92
N ARG A 72 4.01 -5.13 -10.97
CA ARG A 72 4.77 -5.59 -12.14
C ARG A 72 4.55 -7.07 -12.42
N LYS A 73 4.48 -7.90 -11.39
CA LYS A 73 4.16 -9.32 -11.54
C LYS A 73 2.75 -9.51 -12.10
N LEU A 74 1.76 -8.81 -11.54
CA LEU A 74 0.38 -8.81 -12.04
C LEU A 74 0.30 -8.34 -13.50
N ASP A 75 1.00 -7.28 -13.87
CA ASP A 75 1.07 -6.77 -15.24
C ASP A 75 1.70 -7.79 -16.20
N GLN A 76 2.80 -8.46 -15.82
CA GLN A 76 3.41 -9.51 -16.64
C GLN A 76 2.45 -10.68 -16.88
N ILE A 77 1.74 -11.11 -15.85
CA ILE A 77 0.79 -12.22 -15.93
C ILE A 77 -0.41 -11.84 -16.81
N CYS A 78 -0.97 -10.63 -16.62
CA CYS A 78 -2.11 -10.16 -17.41
C CYS A 78 -1.71 -9.90 -18.87
N THR A 79 -0.51 -9.37 -19.11
CA THR A 79 0.00 -9.17 -20.47
C THR A 79 0.17 -10.52 -21.18
N SER A 80 0.68 -11.54 -20.48
CA SER A 80 0.82 -12.88 -21.04
C SER A 80 -0.52 -13.58 -21.31
N ARG A 81 -1.59 -13.23 -20.57
CA ARG A 81 -2.87 -13.95 -20.62
C ARG A 81 -3.93 -13.25 -21.46
N TYR A 82 -3.97 -11.93 -21.39
CA TYR A 82 -4.98 -11.08 -22.01
C TYR A 82 -4.37 -10.05 -22.97
N GLY A 83 -3.04 -9.97 -23.08
CA GLY A 83 -2.34 -9.00 -23.94
C GLY A 83 -2.37 -7.56 -23.40
N LYS A 84 -2.85 -7.35 -22.17
CA LYS A 84 -3.10 -6.03 -21.57
C LYS A 84 -2.52 -5.93 -20.16
N THR A 85 -2.32 -4.69 -19.69
CA THR A 85 -1.93 -4.39 -18.31
C THR A 85 -3.01 -4.81 -17.31
N TYR A 86 -2.64 -5.05 -16.05
CA TYR A 86 -3.58 -5.54 -15.02
C TYR A 86 -4.81 -4.63 -14.86
N LYS A 87 -4.60 -3.30 -14.88
CA LYS A 87 -5.69 -2.32 -14.82
C LYS A 87 -6.72 -2.47 -15.95
N ASP A 88 -6.24 -2.75 -17.16
CA ASP A 88 -7.08 -2.83 -18.35
C ASP A 88 -7.70 -4.21 -18.52
N SER A 89 -7.10 -5.22 -17.86
CA SER A 89 -7.58 -6.60 -17.83
C SER A 89 -8.58 -6.86 -16.69
N LEU A 90 -8.89 -5.86 -15.85
CA LEU A 90 -9.78 -6.03 -14.68
C LEU A 90 -11.15 -6.59 -15.08
N ILE A 91 -11.72 -6.12 -16.19
CA ILE A 91 -13.03 -6.59 -16.68
C ILE A 91 -12.94 -8.06 -17.13
N GLU A 92 -11.87 -8.43 -17.83
CA GLU A 92 -11.63 -9.78 -18.31
C GLU A 92 -11.36 -10.75 -17.15
N ILE A 93 -10.62 -10.30 -16.13
CA ILE A 93 -10.38 -11.05 -14.89
C ILE A 93 -11.71 -11.31 -14.15
N ILE A 94 -12.57 -10.30 -14.03
CA ILE A 94 -13.88 -10.44 -13.36
C ILE A 94 -14.77 -11.41 -14.15
N HIS A 95 -14.79 -11.31 -15.48
CA HIS A 95 -15.52 -12.22 -16.35
C HIS A 95 -15.06 -13.67 -16.17
N ASP A 96 -13.75 -13.93 -16.17
CA ASP A 96 -13.14 -15.26 -15.96
C ASP A 96 -13.33 -15.80 -14.51
N LYS A 97 -13.70 -14.91 -13.58
CA LYS A 97 -13.94 -15.24 -12.18
C LYS A 97 -15.37 -15.71 -11.93
N TRP A 98 -16.34 -15.14 -12.65
CA TRP A 98 -17.79 -15.25 -12.36
C TRP A 98 -18.64 -15.88 -13.49
N ILE A 99 -18.09 -16.08 -14.68
CA ILE A 99 -18.72 -16.77 -15.81
C ILE A 99 -17.92 -18.04 -16.11
#